data_AF-A0A1B0CHP7-F1
#
_entry.id   AF-A0A1B0CHP7-F1
#
_cell.length_a   1.000
_cell.length_b   1.000
_cell.length_c   1.000
_cell.angle_alpha   90.00
_cell.angle_beta   90.00
_cell.angle_gamma   90.00
#
_symmetry.space_group_name_H-M   'P 1'
#
loop_
_entity.id
_entity.type
_entity.pdbx_description
1 polymer ?
#
loop_
_entity_poly.entity_id
_entity_poly.type
_entity_poly.pdbx_seq_one_letter_code
_entity_poly.pdbx_strand_id
1 'polypeptide(L)'
;MKFLLICIALVAAVPFGEAVDCNDRPKGLEYMEPEGCWWGPEVYDYDAQFECENYMLMKRSTGAYTPEGRLCVTNCVLTDGEILKDMKLDRQKFLQQVKKRTHIDFKPWETPVQNAINKCFDFADKKLATLNGSDFDEVEKCNPVPKSLYNCISIELLVNGPRLNGPPDMFCSDLIEFYKTCDYVF
;
A
#
# COMPACT_ATOMS: atom_id res chain seq x y z
N MET A 1 16.95 15.29 -68.70
CA MET A 1 15.99 15.09 -67.59
C MET A 1 16.76 14.58 -66.38
N LYS A 2 16.82 15.35 -65.28
CA LYS A 2 17.43 14.92 -64.00
C LYS A 2 16.29 14.61 -63.03
N PHE A 3 16.14 13.35 -62.66
CA PHE A 3 15.19 12.94 -61.61
C PHE A 3 15.83 13.16 -60.25
N LEU A 4 15.25 14.07 -59.45
CA LEU A 4 15.52 14.19 -58.02
C LEU A 4 14.81 13.04 -57.30
N LEU A 5 15.56 12.15 -56.66
CA LEU A 5 15.05 11.21 -55.66
C LEU A 5 15.06 11.94 -54.30
N ILE A 6 13.88 12.38 -53.86
CA ILE A 6 13.68 12.86 -52.49
C ILE A 6 13.45 11.61 -51.63
N CYS A 7 14.46 11.22 -50.85
CA CYS A 7 14.30 10.23 -49.78
C CYS A 7 13.51 10.90 -48.64
N ILE A 8 12.20 10.65 -48.58
CA ILE A 8 11.37 11.01 -47.44
C ILE A 8 11.69 10.02 -46.33
N ALA A 9 12.51 10.45 -45.37
CA ALA A 9 12.66 9.75 -44.10
C ALA A 9 11.35 9.93 -43.32
N LEU A 10 10.47 8.93 -43.39
CA LEU A 10 9.35 8.78 -42.47
C LEU A 10 9.92 8.56 -41.07
N VAL A 11 10.09 9.65 -40.32
CA VAL A 11 10.24 9.58 -38.87
C VAL A 11 8.89 9.09 -38.37
N ALA A 12 8.78 7.77 -38.14
CA ALA A 12 7.69 7.22 -37.38
C ALA A 12 7.74 7.88 -36.00
N ALA A 13 6.85 8.84 -35.77
CA ALA A 13 6.55 9.33 -34.45
C ALA A 13 6.04 8.12 -33.66
N VAL A 14 6.92 7.54 -32.83
CA VAL A 14 6.49 6.65 -31.76
C VAL A 14 5.50 7.47 -30.96
N PRO A 15 4.23 7.04 -30.79
CA PRO A 15 3.33 7.77 -29.93
C PRO A 15 3.99 7.80 -28.55
N PHE A 16 4.33 9.01 -28.10
CA PHE A 16 4.67 9.26 -26.71
C PHE A 16 3.53 8.64 -25.89
N GLY A 17 3.85 7.63 -25.09
CA GLY A 17 2.87 6.87 -24.31
C GLY A 17 1.95 7.82 -23.56
N GLU A 18 0.65 7.49 -23.54
CA GLU A 18 -0.31 8.23 -22.73
C GLU A 18 0.26 8.38 -21.32
N ALA A 19 0.27 9.62 -20.81
CA ALA A 19 0.72 9.86 -19.45
C ALA A 19 -0.17 9.02 -18.51
N VAL A 20 0.45 8.19 -17.68
CA VAL A 20 -0.28 7.37 -16.70
C VAL A 20 -0.99 8.32 -15.74
N ASP A 21 -2.32 8.19 -15.63
CA ASP A 21 -3.08 8.91 -14.62
C ASP A 21 -2.85 8.26 -13.26
N CYS A 22 -2.17 8.97 -12.37
CA CYS A 22 -1.83 8.48 -11.04
C CYS A 22 -2.92 8.72 -10.00
N ASN A 23 -4.02 9.38 -10.37
CA ASN A 23 -5.15 9.59 -9.47
C ASN A 23 -6.02 8.34 -9.36
N ASP A 24 -6.08 7.53 -10.42
CA ASP A 24 -6.89 6.33 -10.48
C ASP A 24 -6.07 5.12 -10.94
N ARG A 25 -6.24 3.99 -10.25
CA ARG A 25 -5.60 2.74 -10.67
C ARG A 25 -6.09 2.35 -12.08
N PRO A 26 -5.24 1.68 -12.88
CA PRO A 26 -5.65 1.20 -14.20
C PRO A 26 -6.88 0.29 -14.11
N LYS A 27 -7.71 0.36 -15.15
CA LYS A 27 -8.94 -0.45 -15.22
C LYS A 27 -8.60 -1.95 -15.13
N GLY A 28 -9.31 -2.67 -14.26
CA GLY A 28 -9.05 -4.08 -13.95
C GLY A 28 -8.14 -4.31 -12.74
N LEU A 29 -7.52 -3.26 -12.19
CA LEU A 29 -6.67 -3.31 -10.99
C LEU A 29 -7.27 -2.56 -9.79
N GLU A 30 -8.50 -2.02 -9.92
CA GLU A 30 -9.11 -1.12 -8.94
C GLU A 30 -9.23 -1.77 -7.55
N TYR A 31 -9.55 -3.06 -7.53
CA TYR A 31 -9.74 -3.84 -6.30
C TYR A 31 -8.56 -4.79 -5.99
N MET A 32 -7.48 -4.73 -6.77
CA MET A 32 -6.32 -5.58 -6.53
C MET A 32 -5.50 -5.01 -5.37
N GLU A 33 -5.36 -5.79 -4.31
CA GLU A 33 -4.55 -5.41 -3.15
C GLU A 33 -3.08 -5.80 -3.40
N PRO A 34 -2.10 -4.90 -3.16
CA PRO A 34 -0.68 -5.17 -3.43
C PRO A 34 -0.13 -6.46 -2.82
N GLU A 35 -0.64 -6.86 -1.66
CA GLU A 35 -0.29 -8.07 -0.90
C GLU A 35 -0.62 -9.35 -1.67
N GLY A 36 -1.61 -9.31 -2.56
CA GLY A 36 -1.93 -10.44 -3.44
C GLY A 36 -0.84 -10.73 -4.48
N CYS A 37 0.09 -9.80 -4.68
CA CYS A 37 1.12 -9.87 -5.71
C CYS A 37 2.53 -10.21 -5.22
N TRP A 38 2.70 -10.44 -3.92
CA TRP A 38 3.98 -10.86 -3.37
C TRP A 38 3.81 -11.93 -2.29
N TRP A 39 4.82 -12.78 -2.15
CA TRP A 39 4.84 -13.83 -1.15
C TRP A 39 5.99 -13.62 -0.18
N GLY A 40 5.67 -12.99 0.95
CA GLY A 40 6.63 -12.54 1.95
C GLY A 40 6.05 -12.64 3.36
N PRO A 41 6.75 -12.11 4.37
CA PRO A 41 6.32 -12.21 5.75
C PRO A 41 5.08 -11.36 6.02
N GLU A 42 4.32 -11.77 7.03
CA GLU A 42 3.18 -11.01 7.53
C GLU A 42 3.67 -9.75 8.23
N VAL A 43 3.37 -8.59 7.66
CA VAL A 43 3.71 -7.28 8.23
C VAL A 43 2.64 -6.80 9.20
N TYR A 44 1.41 -7.29 9.04
CA TYR A 44 0.29 -7.00 9.90
C TYR A 44 -0.19 -8.29 10.56
N ASP A 45 -0.74 -8.16 11.76
CA ASP A 45 -1.29 -9.29 12.48
C ASP A 45 -2.62 -9.68 11.85
N TYR A 46 -2.64 -10.76 11.06
CA TYR A 46 -3.87 -11.20 10.38
C TYR A 46 -4.93 -11.71 11.36
N ASP A 47 -4.52 -12.32 12.48
CA ASP A 47 -5.45 -12.77 13.51
C ASP A 47 -6.13 -11.57 14.15
N ALA A 48 -5.36 -10.55 14.56
CA ALA A 48 -5.92 -9.30 15.08
C ALA A 48 -6.74 -8.56 14.01
N GLN A 49 -6.32 -8.60 12.74
CA GLN A 49 -7.09 -8.03 11.64
C GLN A 49 -8.46 -8.70 11.52
N PHE A 50 -8.51 -10.03 11.54
CA PHE A 50 -9.75 -10.79 11.48
C PHE A 50 -10.66 -10.49 12.69
N GLU A 51 -10.10 -10.40 13.89
CA GLU A 51 -10.85 -10.01 15.09
C GLU A 51 -11.43 -8.59 14.97
N CYS A 52 -10.63 -7.63 14.51
CA CYS A 52 -11.06 -6.25 14.27
C CYS A 52 -12.13 -6.15 13.16
N GLU A 53 -11.99 -6.92 12.07
CA GLU A 53 -13.00 -7.02 11.01
C GLU A 53 -14.33 -7.52 11.57
N ASN A 54 -14.31 -8.60 12.35
CA ASN A 54 -15.51 -9.13 13.00
C ASN A 54 -16.13 -8.13 13.98
N TYR A 55 -15.32 -7.44 14.77
CA TYR A 55 -15.78 -6.40 15.67
C TYR A 55 -16.51 -5.27 14.91
N MET A 56 -15.92 -4.80 13.81
CA MET A 56 -16.54 -3.77 12.97
C MET A 56 -17.81 -4.28 12.25
N LEU A 57 -17.83 -5.55 11.82
CA LEU A 57 -19.03 -6.18 11.25
C LEU A 57 -20.17 -6.32 12.27
N MET A 58 -19.86 -6.62 13.54
CA MET A 58 -20.86 -6.64 14.60
C MET A 58 -21.46 -5.23 14.81
N LYS A 59 -20.64 -4.18 14.82
CA LYS A 59 -21.11 -2.78 14.82
C LYS A 59 -21.95 -2.43 13.58
N ARG A 60 -21.65 -3.01 12.41
CA ARG A 60 -22.46 -2.83 11.21
C ARG A 60 -23.88 -3.38 11.35
N SER A 61 -24.05 -4.52 12.02
CA SER A 61 -25.37 -5.13 12.20
C SER A 61 -26.33 -4.30 13.06
N THR A 62 -25.84 -3.28 13.77
CA THR A 62 -26.65 -2.32 14.54
C THR A 62 -26.98 -1.04 13.77
N GLY A 63 -26.58 -0.92 12.49
CA GLY A 63 -26.91 0.20 11.60
C GLY A 63 -25.91 1.36 11.58
N ALA A 64 -24.73 1.19 12.17
CA ALA A 64 -23.75 2.27 12.39
C ALA A 64 -22.62 2.37 11.36
N TYR A 65 -22.64 1.63 10.24
CA TYR A 65 -21.43 1.41 9.45
C TYR A 65 -21.59 1.66 7.95
N THR A 66 -20.64 2.42 7.40
CA THR A 66 -20.47 2.76 5.98
C THR A 66 -19.22 2.06 5.40
N PRO A 67 -19.05 1.97 4.06
CA PRO A 67 -17.90 1.30 3.42
C PRO A 67 -16.51 1.76 3.92
N GLU A 68 -16.42 2.93 4.53
CA GLU A 68 -15.22 3.56 5.11
C GLU A 68 -14.62 2.79 6.29
N GLY A 69 -15.36 1.89 6.95
CA GLY A 69 -14.81 1.26 8.16
C GLY A 69 -13.67 0.26 7.94
N ARG A 70 -13.24 0.00 6.69
CA ARG A 70 -11.92 -0.61 6.43
C ARG A 70 -10.79 0.22 7.05
N LEU A 71 -10.96 1.55 7.13
CA LEU A 71 -10.03 2.43 7.86
C LEU A 71 -9.96 2.06 9.34
N CYS A 72 -11.10 1.74 9.94
CA CYS A 72 -11.22 1.41 11.36
C CYS A 72 -10.62 0.06 11.72
N VAL A 73 -10.61 -0.90 10.79
CA VAL A 73 -9.94 -2.19 11.01
C VAL A 73 -8.45 -1.98 11.27
N THR A 74 -7.75 -1.22 10.42
CA THR A 74 -6.33 -0.97 10.63
C THR A 74 -6.06 -0.11 11.86
N ASN A 75 -6.99 0.80 12.23
CA ASN A 75 -6.90 1.50 13.52
C ASN A 75 -6.96 0.54 14.70
N CYS A 76 -7.98 -0.32 14.72
CA CYS A 76 -8.19 -1.32 15.76
C CYS A 76 -6.94 -2.19 15.95
N VAL A 77 -6.39 -2.74 14.86
CA VAL A 77 -5.18 -3.58 14.91
C VAL A 77 -3.99 -2.83 15.54
N LEU A 78 -3.76 -1.58 15.14
CA LEU A 78 -2.62 -0.81 15.66
C LEU A 78 -2.86 -0.30 17.08
N THR A 79 -4.09 -0.01 17.47
CA THR A 79 -4.41 0.44 18.83
C THR A 79 -4.38 -0.70 19.83
N ASP A 80 -4.95 -1.86 19.51
CA ASP A 80 -4.96 -3.05 20.38
C ASP A 80 -3.53 -3.58 20.61
N GLY A 81 -2.68 -3.49 19.59
CA GLY A 81 -1.25 -3.79 19.70
C GLY A 81 -0.42 -2.70 20.42
N GLU A 82 -1.04 -1.63 20.92
CA GLU A 82 -0.41 -0.43 21.47
C GLU A 82 0.65 0.22 20.55
N ILE A 83 0.54 0.02 19.24
CA ILE A 83 1.39 0.66 18.23
C ILE A 83 0.89 2.07 17.96
N LEU A 84 -0.42 2.29 17.90
CA LEU A 84 -1.02 3.61 17.80
C LEU A 84 -1.65 3.99 19.15
N LYS A 85 -1.12 5.01 19.80
CA LYS A 85 -1.66 5.55 21.04
C LYS A 85 -1.54 7.07 21.07
N ASP A 86 -2.58 7.77 21.51
CA ASP A 86 -2.60 9.24 21.60
C ASP A 86 -2.12 9.94 20.32
N MET A 87 -2.55 9.43 19.16
CA MET A 87 -2.15 9.91 17.82
C MET A 87 -0.64 9.80 17.52
N LYS A 88 0.07 8.91 18.21
CA LYS A 88 1.49 8.62 17.99
C LYS A 88 1.69 7.16 17.61
N LEU A 89 2.51 6.95 16.59
CA LEU A 89 2.91 5.62 16.14
C LEU A 89 4.22 5.21 16.80
N ASP A 90 4.25 4.01 17.38
CA ASP A 90 5.46 3.40 17.94
C ASP A 90 6.11 2.47 16.91
N ARG A 91 7.06 3.05 16.16
CA ARG A 91 7.83 2.33 15.14
C ARG A 91 8.58 1.13 15.71
N GLN A 92 9.11 1.23 16.92
CA GLN A 92 9.88 0.14 17.52
C GLN A 92 8.99 -1.04 17.88
N LYS A 93 7.82 -0.79 18.48
CA LYS A 93 6.82 -1.85 18.73
C LYS A 93 6.35 -2.49 17.43
N PHE A 94 6.08 -1.71 16.38
CA PHE A 94 5.70 -2.24 15.07
C PHE A 94 6.79 -3.16 14.49
N LEU A 95 8.05 -2.71 14.46
CA LEU A 95 9.18 -3.52 14.00
C LEU A 95 9.34 -4.81 14.80
N GLN A 96 9.19 -4.75 16.13
CA GLN A 96 9.27 -5.94 16.98
C GLN A 96 8.13 -6.92 16.68
N GLN A 97 6.93 -6.42 16.44
CA GLN A 97 5.78 -7.22 16.06
C GLN A 97 6.00 -7.94 14.70
N VAL A 98 6.44 -7.21 13.68
CA VAL A 98 6.77 -7.80 12.37
C VAL A 98 7.89 -8.84 12.49
N LYS A 99 8.93 -8.54 13.26
CA LYS A 99 10.06 -9.46 13.47
C LYS A 99 9.62 -10.76 14.15
N LYS A 100 8.68 -10.72 15.09
CA LYS A 100 8.15 -11.94 15.75
C LYS A 100 7.41 -12.86 14.76
N ARG A 101 6.85 -12.30 13.68
CA ARG A 101 6.08 -13.02 12.65
C ARG A 101 6.90 -13.35 11.40
N THR A 102 8.11 -12.83 11.30
CA THR A 102 9.02 -13.13 10.18
C THR A 102 9.67 -14.50 10.43
N HIS A 103 9.18 -15.53 9.73
CA HIS A 103 9.78 -16.86 9.73
C HIS A 103 11.18 -16.87 9.08
N ILE A 104 12.01 -17.87 9.41
CA ILE A 104 13.38 -18.00 8.89
C ILE A 104 13.42 -18.07 7.35
N ASP A 105 12.39 -18.64 6.73
CA ASP A 105 12.24 -18.75 5.27
C ASP A 105 12.04 -17.38 4.60
N PHE A 106 11.68 -16.35 5.37
CA PHE A 106 11.55 -14.97 4.92
C PHE A 106 12.80 -14.12 5.17
N LYS A 107 13.95 -14.71 5.48
CA LYS A 107 15.21 -13.96 5.65
C LYS A 107 15.54 -12.99 4.49
N PRO A 108 15.32 -13.33 3.20
CA PRO A 108 15.52 -12.38 2.09
C PRO A 108 14.64 -11.12 2.17
N TRP A 109 13.57 -11.16 2.96
CA TRP A 109 12.65 -10.04 3.16
C TRP A 109 13.02 -9.13 4.32
N GLU A 110 13.96 -9.50 5.20
CA GLU A 110 14.32 -8.70 6.39
C GLU A 110 14.67 -7.24 6.03
N THR A 111 15.58 -7.05 5.08
CA THR A 111 15.99 -5.71 4.63
C THR A 111 14.88 -4.96 3.89
N PRO A 112 14.21 -5.55 2.87
CA PRO A 112 13.04 -4.92 2.23
C PRO A 112 11.97 -4.47 3.22
N VAL A 113 11.59 -5.31 4.17
CA VAL A 113 10.59 -5.01 5.21
C VAL A 113 11.05 -3.86 6.10
N GLN A 114 12.29 -3.90 6.58
CA GLN A 114 12.81 -2.81 7.40
C GLN A 114 12.84 -1.48 6.65
N ASN A 115 13.24 -1.48 5.38
CA ASN A 115 13.27 -0.28 4.54
C ASN A 115 11.87 0.26 4.28
N ALA A 116 10.92 -0.61 3.93
CA ALA A 116 9.53 -0.25 3.71
C ALA A 116 8.92 0.39 4.98
N ILE A 117 9.10 -0.25 6.14
CA ILE A 117 8.61 0.27 7.42
C ILE A 117 9.23 1.65 7.72
N ASN A 118 10.54 1.80 7.58
CA ASN A 118 11.18 3.08 7.86
C ASN A 118 10.66 4.21 6.96
N LYS A 119 10.59 3.97 5.65
CA LYS A 119 10.09 4.96 4.69
C LYS A 119 8.63 5.34 4.97
N CYS A 120 7.80 4.34 5.25
CA CYS A 120 6.37 4.53 5.44
C CYS A 120 5.99 5.13 6.79
N PHE A 121 6.77 4.87 7.85
CA PHE A 121 6.58 5.56 9.13
C PHE A 121 6.94 7.03 9.04
N ASP A 122 8.04 7.40 8.37
CA ASP A 122 8.39 8.82 8.18
C ASP A 122 7.27 9.58 7.45
N PHE A 123 6.63 8.91 6.49
CA PHE A 123 5.44 9.41 5.82
C PHE A 123 4.23 9.53 6.77
N ALA A 124 3.90 8.46 7.49
CA ALA A 124 2.77 8.42 8.41
C ALA A 124 2.87 9.45 9.54
N ASP A 125 4.07 9.64 10.11
CA ASP A 125 4.34 10.62 11.15
C ASP A 125 4.09 12.05 10.65
N LYS A 126 4.51 12.37 9.41
CA LYS A 126 4.22 13.67 8.77
C LYS A 126 2.72 13.87 8.59
N LYS A 127 2.01 12.86 8.10
CA LYS A 127 0.56 12.92 7.88
C LYS A 127 -0.18 13.13 9.20
N LEU A 128 0.17 12.39 10.27
CA LEU A 128 -0.38 12.58 11.62
C LEU A 128 -0.22 14.01 12.13
N ALA A 129 0.95 14.61 11.92
CA ALA A 129 1.24 15.97 12.38
C ALA A 129 0.37 17.04 11.69
N THR A 130 -0.16 16.72 10.50
CA THR A 130 -1.02 17.63 9.72
C THR A 130 -2.52 17.34 9.86
N LEU A 131 -2.91 16.22 10.50
CA LEU A 131 -4.31 15.85 10.65
C LEU A 131 -5.05 16.83 11.56
N ASN A 132 -6.27 17.15 11.17
CA ASN A 132 -7.26 17.87 11.95
C ASN A 132 -8.50 16.97 12.17
N GLY A 133 -9.42 17.40 13.03
CA GLY A 133 -10.61 16.60 13.39
C GLY A 133 -11.57 16.29 12.24
N SER A 134 -11.52 17.01 11.13
CA SER A 134 -12.33 16.72 9.92
C SER A 134 -11.71 15.69 8.98
N ASP A 135 -10.45 15.29 9.22
CA ASP A 135 -9.78 14.26 8.41
C ASP A 135 -10.09 12.83 8.88
N PHE A 136 -10.84 12.70 9.97
CA PHE A 136 -11.28 11.41 10.52
C PHE A 136 -12.58 10.99 9.84
N ASP A 137 -12.80 9.67 9.77
CA ASP A 137 -14.10 9.14 9.34
C ASP A 137 -15.24 9.79 10.16
N GLU A 138 -16.24 10.34 9.48
CA GLU A 138 -17.27 11.16 10.14
C GLU A 138 -18.13 10.36 11.13
N VAL A 139 -18.21 9.04 10.96
CA VAL A 139 -19.12 8.16 11.70
C VAL A 139 -18.40 7.50 12.87
N GLU A 140 -17.28 6.82 12.61
CA GLU A 140 -16.52 6.07 13.62
C GLU A 140 -15.29 6.83 14.15
N LYS A 141 -14.98 8.00 13.58
CA LYS A 141 -13.82 8.84 13.94
C LYS A 141 -12.49 8.08 13.89
N CYS A 142 -12.34 7.22 12.89
CA CYS A 142 -11.13 6.45 12.66
C CYS A 142 -10.06 7.31 11.98
N ASN A 143 -8.83 7.19 12.44
CA ASN A 143 -7.69 7.92 11.89
C ASN A 143 -7.31 7.32 10.51
N PRO A 144 -7.16 8.11 9.44
CA PRO A 144 -6.81 7.56 8.12
C PRO A 144 -5.35 7.09 8.02
N VAL A 145 -4.49 7.48 8.97
CA VAL A 145 -3.04 7.19 8.91
C VAL A 145 -2.72 5.71 9.01
N PRO A 146 -3.26 4.91 9.95
CA PRO A 146 -3.04 3.46 9.98
C PRO A 146 -3.20 2.77 8.62
N LYS A 147 -4.30 3.04 7.91
CA LYS A 147 -4.52 2.45 6.57
C LYS A 147 -3.54 3.02 5.53
N SER A 148 -3.19 4.31 5.62
CA SER A 148 -2.17 4.90 4.74
C SER A 148 -0.79 4.24 4.96
N LEU A 149 -0.42 3.99 6.22
CA LEU A 149 0.81 3.30 6.59
C LEU A 149 0.82 1.86 6.04
N TYR A 150 -0.29 1.14 6.18
CA TYR A 150 -0.49 -0.20 5.63
C TYR A 150 -0.28 -0.23 4.12
N ASN A 151 -1.03 0.60 3.39
CA ASN A 151 -0.92 0.67 1.94
C ASN A 151 0.50 1.02 1.51
N CYS A 152 1.16 1.93 2.24
CA CYS A 152 2.54 2.30 1.96
C CYS A 152 3.49 1.12 2.04
N ILE A 153 3.46 0.37 3.14
CA ILE A 153 4.39 -0.74 3.34
C ILE A 153 4.13 -1.82 2.31
N SER A 154 2.88 -2.13 2.02
CA SER A 154 2.51 -3.18 1.06
C SER A 154 2.91 -2.85 -0.37
N ILE A 155 2.81 -1.58 -0.77
CA ILE A 155 3.27 -1.13 -2.09
C ILE A 155 4.80 -1.13 -2.16
N GLU A 156 5.48 -0.66 -1.11
CA GLU A 156 6.94 -0.74 -1.01
C GLU A 156 7.45 -2.18 -1.15
N LEU A 157 6.79 -3.13 -0.48
CA LEU A 157 7.14 -4.55 -0.56
C LEU A 157 6.80 -5.16 -1.92
N LEU A 158 5.68 -4.77 -2.51
CA LEU A 158 5.35 -5.15 -3.88
C LEU A 158 6.45 -4.68 -4.84
N VAL A 159 6.86 -3.42 -4.77
CA VAL A 159 7.80 -2.82 -5.74
C VAL A 159 9.24 -3.27 -5.51
N ASN A 160 9.68 -3.33 -4.25
CA ASN A 160 11.10 -3.49 -3.87
C ASN A 160 11.42 -4.83 -3.20
N GLY A 161 10.41 -5.68 -2.93
CA GLY A 161 10.60 -7.01 -2.35
C GLY A 161 11.22 -8.04 -3.31
N PRO A 162 11.83 -9.11 -2.78
CA PRO A 162 12.38 -10.19 -3.60
C PRO A 162 11.29 -10.96 -4.36
N ARG A 163 11.66 -11.55 -5.49
CA ARG A 163 10.79 -12.39 -6.33
C ARG A 163 11.12 -13.87 -6.13
N LEU A 164 10.69 -14.42 -4.99
CA LEU A 164 11.06 -15.77 -4.58
C LEU A 164 10.38 -16.88 -5.39
N ASN A 165 9.21 -16.62 -5.98
CA ASN A 165 8.40 -17.61 -6.71
C ASN A 165 8.38 -17.40 -8.24
N GLY A 166 9.39 -16.71 -8.78
CA GLY A 166 9.44 -16.36 -10.20
C GLY A 166 8.83 -15.00 -10.53
N PRO A 167 8.70 -14.66 -11.82
CA PRO A 167 8.16 -13.37 -12.25
C PRO A 167 6.69 -13.24 -11.83
N PRO A 168 6.23 -12.02 -11.47
CA PRO A 168 4.82 -11.76 -11.22
C PRO A 168 3.98 -12.11 -12.46
N ASP A 169 2.70 -12.46 -12.25
CA ASP A 169 1.76 -12.55 -13.36
C ASP A 169 1.55 -11.17 -14.02
N MET A 170 0.80 -11.15 -15.12
CA MET A 170 0.56 -9.93 -15.89
C MET A 170 -0.11 -8.84 -15.05
N PHE A 171 -1.11 -9.18 -14.22
CA PHE A 171 -1.81 -8.19 -13.40
C PHE A 171 -0.90 -7.59 -12.33
N CYS A 172 -0.08 -8.43 -11.69
CA CYS A 172 0.90 -7.97 -10.71
C CYS A 172 2.03 -7.16 -11.36
N SER A 173 2.43 -7.51 -12.59
CA SER A 173 3.41 -6.75 -13.36
C SER A 173 2.89 -5.34 -13.67
N ASP A 174 1.66 -5.24 -14.18
CA ASP A 174 1.01 -3.96 -14.47
C ASP A 174 0.84 -3.11 -13.21
N LEU A 175 0.49 -3.73 -12.08
CA LEU A 175 0.37 -3.05 -10.79
C LEU A 175 1.72 -2.52 -10.29
N ILE A 176 2.80 -3.29 -10.44
CA ILE A 176 4.16 -2.85 -10.11
C ILE A 176 4.57 -1.67 -11.01
N GLU A 177 4.30 -1.74 -12.31
CA GLU A 177 4.64 -0.68 -13.26
C GLU A 177 3.88 0.62 -12.97
N PHE A 178 2.59 0.52 -12.66
CA PHE A 178 1.77 1.65 -12.23
C PHE A 178 2.40 2.35 -11.03
N TYR A 179 2.71 1.61 -9.97
CA TYR A 179 3.31 2.20 -8.78
C TYR A 179 4.71 2.77 -9.08
N LYS A 180 5.58 2.07 -9.80
CA LYS A 180 6.88 2.64 -10.18
C LYS A 180 6.77 3.96 -10.95
N THR A 181 5.76 4.07 -11.83
CA THR A 181 5.56 5.26 -12.67
C THR A 181 4.99 6.42 -11.88
N CYS A 182 4.06 6.13 -10.98
CA CYS A 182 3.34 7.16 -10.24
C CYS A 182 4.06 7.69 -9.00
N ASP A 183 5.32 7.27 -8.78
CA ASP A 183 6.15 7.64 -7.63
C ASP A 183 5.28 7.78 -6.38
N TYR A 184 4.63 6.68 -5.99
CA TYR A 184 3.55 6.61 -5.00
C TYR A 184 3.94 7.32 -3.68
N VAL A 185 3.80 8.63 -3.64
CA VAL A 185 3.90 9.43 -2.42
C VAL A 185 2.48 9.50 -1.87
N PHE A 186 2.27 8.78 -0.76
CA PHE A 186 1.00 8.55 -0.08
C PHE A 186 0.34 9.79 0.53
#